data_AF-A0A9D6HSN9-F1
#
_entry.id   AF-A0A9D6HSN9-F1
#
_cell.length_a   1.000
_cell.length_b   1.000
_cell.length_c   1.000
_cell.angle_alpha   90.00
_cell.angle_beta   90.00
_cell.angle_gamma   90.00
#
_symmetry.space_group_name_H-M   'P 1'
#
loop_
_entity.id
_entity.type
_entity.pdbx_description
1 polymer ?
#
loop_
_entity_poly.entity_id
_entity_poly.type
_entity_poly.pdbx_seq_one_letter_code
_entity_poly.pdbx_strand_id
1 'polypeptide(L)'
;MRFFVYLLMILAGFVFFIYRQENFDQPDPITPLSPISSPVTPLTDTATATPTKKTENPATQPTSVPAPKPQPAIDQNTLDQIQAKLNQTTQALQDLEKPAPLPPARISQEELYNKAATRVVNFFCQQGNQIKAASGIIISPAGHILTNAHVAEGYDGNFECAIRQGSPARNLGYAKIVMFPQAYALAATRQEQADNDVSIWKLTRLANGDPLPKTMDYYSIDPTYYPQINQPLSTFSYPSELLGYETILRSLNMFFAETIVNDFDRDLILSSTGLSSQVGSSGGILVDVYTNQFAGLIFAVSKDEEISKRKLFSLTPFSVNRVVQTETGFSLDIFLSK
;
A
#
# COMPACT_ATOMS: atom_id res chain seq x y z
N MET A 1 0.30 37.93 -35.07
CA MET A 1 0.74 36.52 -35.24
C MET A 1 0.70 35.72 -33.94
N ARG A 2 1.25 36.20 -32.82
CA ARG A 2 1.23 35.47 -31.52
C ARG A 2 -0.17 35.17 -30.97
N PHE A 3 -1.13 36.08 -31.12
CA PHE A 3 -2.51 35.88 -30.63
C PHE A 3 -3.26 34.75 -31.38
N PHE A 4 -2.94 34.54 -32.66
CA PHE A 4 -3.58 33.51 -33.48
C PHE A 4 -3.08 32.09 -33.13
N VAL A 5 -1.83 31.98 -32.65
CA VAL A 5 -1.25 30.71 -32.19
C VAL A 5 -1.88 30.27 -30.86
N TYR A 6 -2.16 31.20 -29.95
CA TYR A 6 -2.85 30.88 -28.69
C TYR A 6 -4.29 30.42 -28.90
N LEU A 7 -5.03 31.05 -29.83
CA LEU A 7 -6.41 30.64 -30.14
C LEU A 7 -6.47 29.24 -30.78
N LEU A 8 -5.51 28.90 -31.64
CA LEU A 8 -5.40 27.58 -32.27
C LEU A 8 -5.02 26.47 -31.26
N MET A 9 -4.17 26.79 -30.28
CA MET A 9 -3.80 25.85 -29.21
C MET A 9 -4.97 25.60 -28.24
N ILE A 10 -5.77 26.61 -27.92
CA ILE A 10 -6.98 26.46 -27.09
C ILE A 10 -8.04 25.64 -27.83
N LEU A 11 -8.26 25.89 -29.13
CA LEU A 11 -9.20 25.10 -29.94
C LEU A 11 -8.73 23.66 -30.14
N ALA A 12 -7.44 23.41 -30.34
CA ALA A 12 -6.90 22.05 -30.44
C ALA A 12 -7.01 21.29 -29.10
N GLY A 13 -6.78 21.98 -27.97
CA GLY A 13 -6.98 21.41 -26.63
C GLY A 13 -8.44 21.08 -26.34
N PHE A 14 -9.38 21.94 -26.75
CA PHE A 14 -10.81 21.73 -26.54
C PHE A 14 -11.38 20.59 -27.41
N VAL A 15 -10.93 20.46 -28.66
CA VAL A 15 -11.31 19.36 -29.55
C VAL A 15 -10.72 18.02 -29.08
N PHE A 16 -9.50 18.01 -28.55
CA PHE A 16 -8.90 16.81 -27.96
C PHE A 16 -9.59 16.39 -26.64
N PHE A 17 -10.11 17.35 -25.88
CA PHE A 17 -10.87 17.09 -24.65
C PHE A 17 -12.24 16.46 -24.94
N ILE A 18 -12.97 16.93 -25.97
CA ILE A 18 -14.25 16.36 -26.38
C ILE A 18 -14.08 14.95 -26.99
N TYR A 19 -13.06 14.73 -27.83
CA TYR A 19 -12.83 13.43 -28.47
C TYR A 19 -12.43 12.32 -27.49
N ARG A 20 -11.96 12.67 -26.29
CA ARG A 20 -11.55 11.70 -25.26
C ARG A 20 -12.69 11.32 -24.30
N GLN A 21 -13.73 12.13 -24.18
CA GLN A 21 -14.87 11.84 -23.30
C GLN A 21 -15.84 10.83 -23.93
N GLU A 22 -16.00 10.81 -25.26
CA GLU A 22 -16.91 9.88 -25.95
C GLU A 22 -16.43 8.42 -26.02
N ASN A 23 -15.13 8.15 -25.85
CA ASN A 23 -14.58 6.79 -25.93
C ASN A 23 -14.57 6.03 -24.58
N PHE A 24 -15.22 6.56 -23.55
CA PHE A 24 -15.30 5.93 -22.22
C PHE A 24 -16.70 5.41 -21.83
N ASP A 25 -17.74 5.61 -22.66
CA ASP A 25 -19.15 5.37 -22.27
C ASP A 25 -19.95 4.37 -23.16
N GLN A 26 -19.31 3.53 -23.98
CA GLN A 26 -19.99 2.40 -24.64
C GLN A 26 -19.41 1.09 -24.13
N PRO A 27 -20.06 0.39 -23.17
CA PRO A 27 -19.73 -1.00 -22.91
C PRO A 27 -20.10 -1.82 -24.16
N ASP A 28 -19.13 -2.57 -24.68
CA ASP A 28 -19.39 -3.55 -25.73
C ASP A 28 -20.54 -4.49 -25.30
N PRO A 29 -21.42 -4.90 -26.23
CA PRO A 29 -22.47 -5.86 -25.91
C PRO A 29 -21.84 -7.16 -25.40
N ILE A 30 -22.01 -7.40 -24.09
CA ILE A 30 -21.62 -8.64 -23.40
C ILE A 30 -22.22 -9.83 -24.13
N THR A 31 -21.36 -10.56 -24.84
CA THR A 31 -21.69 -11.85 -25.43
C THR A 31 -21.66 -12.89 -24.30
N PRO A 32 -22.72 -13.70 -24.09
CA PRO A 32 -22.74 -14.68 -23.01
C PRO A 32 -21.63 -15.71 -23.22
N LEU A 33 -20.69 -15.77 -22.27
CA LEU A 33 -19.62 -16.76 -22.25
C LEU A 33 -20.20 -18.14 -21.96
N SER A 34 -20.05 -19.06 -22.91
CA SER A 34 -20.31 -20.49 -22.73
C SER A 34 -19.40 -21.08 -21.63
N PRO A 35 -19.89 -22.02 -20.82
CA PRO A 35 -19.08 -22.65 -19.78
C PRO A 35 -18.00 -23.54 -20.41
N ILE A 36 -16.73 -23.15 -20.25
CA ILE A 36 -15.57 -23.96 -20.60
C ILE A 36 -15.35 -24.96 -19.47
N SER A 37 -15.83 -26.19 -19.68
CA SER A 37 -15.39 -27.38 -18.96
C SER A 37 -14.05 -27.83 -19.54
N SER A 38 -12.99 -27.85 -18.74
CA SER A 38 -11.75 -28.55 -19.07
C SER A 38 -11.40 -29.55 -17.98
N PRO A 39 -11.06 -30.80 -18.33
CA PRO A 39 -10.75 -31.85 -17.38
C PRO A 39 -9.33 -31.71 -16.83
N VAL A 40 -9.18 -31.88 -15.52
CA VAL A 40 -7.90 -31.99 -14.82
C VAL A 40 -7.34 -33.39 -15.04
N THR A 41 -6.21 -33.50 -15.73
CA THR A 41 -5.43 -34.74 -15.82
C THR A 41 -4.39 -34.78 -14.69
N PRO A 42 -4.28 -35.88 -13.92
CA PRO A 42 -3.26 -36.02 -12.90
C PRO A 42 -1.90 -36.39 -13.52
N LEU A 43 -0.86 -35.61 -13.19
CA LEU A 43 0.53 -35.94 -13.49
C LEU A 43 1.03 -36.97 -12.47
N THR A 44 1.21 -38.19 -12.95
CA THR A 44 2.07 -39.21 -12.31
C THR A 44 3.36 -39.16 -13.08
N ASP A 45 4.50 -38.90 -12.42
CA ASP A 45 5.77 -39.31 -13.02
C ASP A 45 6.80 -39.78 -11.99
N THR A 46 7.45 -40.85 -12.41
CA THR A 46 8.29 -41.78 -11.66
C THR A 46 9.72 -41.58 -12.14
N ALA A 47 10.69 -41.37 -11.25
CA ALA A 47 12.10 -41.57 -11.54
C ALA A 47 12.86 -41.81 -10.22
N THR A 48 13.18 -43.06 -9.87
CA THR A 48 14.33 -43.87 -10.33
C THR A 48 15.65 -43.42 -9.70
N ALA A 49 16.03 -44.16 -8.66
CA ALA A 49 17.35 -44.13 -8.03
C ALA A 49 18.43 -44.67 -8.97
N THR A 50 19.64 -44.11 -8.91
CA THR A 50 20.87 -44.72 -9.46
C THR A 50 22.01 -44.55 -8.44
N PRO A 51 22.82 -45.59 -8.18
CA PRO A 51 23.76 -45.63 -7.07
C PRO A 51 25.13 -45.07 -7.44
N THR A 52 25.69 -44.25 -6.55
CA THR A 52 27.03 -43.68 -6.72
C THR A 52 28.11 -44.70 -6.33
N LYS A 53 29.00 -44.95 -7.28
CA LYS A 53 30.13 -45.87 -7.29
C LYS A 53 31.19 -45.49 -6.25
N LYS A 54 31.49 -46.43 -5.35
CA LYS A 54 32.59 -46.38 -4.37
C LYS A 54 33.93 -46.50 -5.11
N THR A 55 34.79 -45.49 -4.99
CA THR A 55 36.16 -45.51 -5.52
C THR A 55 37.11 -45.92 -4.39
N GLU A 56 37.78 -47.04 -4.59
CA GLU A 56 38.84 -47.58 -3.75
C GLU A 56 40.17 -47.33 -4.46
N ASN A 57 41.14 -46.69 -3.80
CA ASN A 57 42.55 -46.68 -4.18
C ASN A 57 43.42 -46.16 -3.00
N PRO A 58 44.75 -46.33 -3.02
CA PRO A 58 45.47 -47.51 -2.57
C PRO A 58 46.30 -47.24 -1.30
N ALA A 59 46.67 -48.32 -0.61
CA ALA A 59 47.54 -48.34 0.56
C ALA A 59 48.86 -47.58 0.32
N THR A 60 49.09 -46.55 1.14
CA THR A 60 50.32 -45.75 1.15
C THR A 60 51.35 -46.41 2.06
N GLN A 61 52.59 -46.53 1.58
CA GLN A 61 53.74 -47.07 2.30
C GLN A 61 54.07 -46.28 3.58
N PRO A 62 54.54 -46.94 4.65
CA PRO A 62 55.00 -46.27 5.86
C PRO A 62 56.28 -45.48 5.57
N THR A 63 56.17 -44.15 5.57
CA THR A 63 57.32 -43.25 5.54
C THR A 63 57.92 -43.21 6.94
N SER A 64 59.22 -43.47 7.04
CA SER A 64 59.96 -43.45 8.29
C SER A 64 59.90 -42.06 8.94
N VAL A 65 59.46 -42.03 10.20
CA VAL A 65 59.37 -40.83 11.03
C VAL A 65 60.79 -40.29 11.25
N PRO A 66 61.12 -39.08 10.77
CA PRO A 66 62.37 -38.41 11.13
C PRO A 66 62.36 -38.09 12.61
N ALA A 67 63.50 -38.26 13.28
CA ALA A 67 63.69 -37.94 14.68
C ALA A 67 63.19 -36.51 15.03
N PRO A 68 62.55 -36.31 16.19
CA PRO A 68 61.96 -35.03 16.55
C PRO A 68 63.06 -33.97 16.63
N LYS A 69 63.00 -32.99 15.73
CA LYS A 69 63.77 -31.75 15.87
C LYS A 69 63.35 -31.09 17.20
N PRO A 70 64.28 -30.44 17.92
CA PRO A 70 63.97 -29.71 19.14
C PRO A 70 62.84 -28.72 18.84
N GLN A 71 61.73 -28.89 19.57
CA GLN A 71 60.56 -28.05 19.40
C GLN A 71 60.94 -26.63 19.86
N PRO A 72 60.76 -25.60 19.02
CA PRO A 72 61.08 -24.23 19.41
C PRO A 72 60.25 -23.86 20.64
N ALA A 73 60.92 -23.37 21.67
CA ALA A 73 60.26 -22.86 22.88
C ALA A 73 59.39 -21.66 22.47
N ILE A 74 58.08 -21.82 22.62
CA ILE A 74 57.11 -20.74 22.39
C ILE A 74 57.24 -19.79 23.58
N ASP A 75 57.48 -18.50 23.31
CA ASP A 75 57.55 -17.51 24.37
C ASP A 75 56.16 -17.24 24.99
N GLN A 76 56.15 -16.71 26.21
CA GLN A 76 54.93 -16.44 26.96
C GLN A 76 54.01 -15.46 26.23
N ASN A 77 54.56 -14.51 25.48
CA ASN A 77 53.81 -13.50 24.74
C ASN A 77 53.01 -14.13 23.58
N THR A 78 53.60 -15.13 22.93
CA THR A 78 52.95 -15.91 21.86
C THR A 78 51.81 -16.77 22.43
N LEU A 79 51.99 -17.32 23.63
CA LEU A 79 50.95 -18.05 24.37
C LEU A 79 49.76 -17.14 24.73
N ASP A 80 50.03 -15.94 25.24
CA ASP A 80 49.01 -14.95 25.61
C ASP A 80 48.21 -14.49 24.36
N GLN A 81 48.88 -14.30 23.22
CA GLN A 81 48.22 -13.95 21.95
C GLN A 81 47.34 -15.08 21.41
N ILE A 82 47.79 -16.33 21.50
CA ILE A 82 46.98 -17.50 21.11
C ILE A 82 45.75 -17.59 22.01
N GLN A 83 45.89 -17.38 23.33
CA GLN A 83 44.77 -17.42 24.26
C GLN A 83 43.76 -16.29 24.01
N ALA A 84 44.23 -15.07 23.73
CA ALA A 84 43.37 -13.95 23.39
C ALA A 84 42.56 -14.22 22.10
N LYS A 85 43.22 -14.79 21.09
CA LYS A 85 42.57 -15.14 19.81
C LYS A 85 41.59 -16.30 19.96
N LEU A 86 41.89 -17.27 20.83
CA LEU A 86 40.98 -18.36 21.15
C LEU A 86 39.74 -17.83 21.88
N ASN A 87 39.90 -16.95 22.87
CA ASN A 87 38.79 -16.33 23.59
C ASN A 87 37.90 -15.50 22.66
N GLN A 88 38.48 -14.72 21.73
CA GLN A 88 37.71 -14.00 20.70
C GLN A 88 36.95 -14.95 19.77
N THR A 89 37.55 -16.06 19.38
CA THR A 89 36.92 -17.05 18.50
C THR A 89 35.77 -17.75 19.24
N THR A 90 35.97 -18.12 20.50
CA THR A 90 34.92 -18.72 21.34
C THR A 90 33.75 -17.75 21.55
N GLN A 91 34.02 -16.47 21.76
CA GLN A 91 32.98 -15.47 21.93
C GLN A 91 32.21 -15.24 20.62
N ALA A 92 32.91 -15.18 19.48
CA ALA A 92 32.27 -15.10 18.16
C ALA A 92 31.41 -16.34 17.85
N LEU A 93 31.83 -17.53 18.28
CA LEU A 93 31.04 -18.76 18.14
C LEU A 93 29.82 -18.78 19.06
N GLN A 94 29.94 -18.27 20.29
CA GLN A 94 28.82 -18.10 21.22
C GLN A 94 27.78 -17.09 20.71
N ASP A 95 28.24 -16.02 20.06
CA ASP A 95 27.36 -15.03 19.44
C ASP A 95 26.62 -15.59 18.21
N LEU A 96 27.20 -16.57 17.49
CA LEU A 96 26.54 -17.31 16.41
C LEU A 96 25.52 -18.33 16.91
N GLU A 97 25.69 -18.82 18.14
CA GLU A 97 24.82 -19.83 18.76
C GLU A 97 23.59 -19.21 19.44
N LYS A 98 23.59 -17.88 19.64
CA LYS A 98 22.40 -17.16 20.10
C LYS A 98 21.33 -17.24 19.00
N PRO A 99 20.19 -17.90 19.23
CA PRO A 99 19.11 -17.93 18.26
C PRO A 99 18.73 -16.50 17.91
N ALA A 100 18.65 -16.20 16.62
CA ALA A 100 18.15 -14.91 16.17
C ALA A 100 16.79 -14.66 16.86
N PRO A 101 16.52 -13.42 17.33
CA PRO A 101 15.21 -13.10 17.88
C PRO A 101 14.13 -13.57 16.91
N LEU A 102 13.13 -14.29 17.42
CA LEU A 102 12.00 -14.69 16.60
C LEU A 102 11.39 -13.42 15.99
N PRO A 103 11.02 -13.43 14.69
CA PRO A 103 10.37 -12.29 14.09
C PRO A 103 9.10 -11.96 14.88
N PRO A 104 8.72 -10.67 14.97
CA PRO A 104 7.51 -10.27 15.67
C PRO A 104 6.31 -11.05 15.13
N ALA A 105 5.43 -11.47 16.05
CA ALA A 105 4.23 -12.20 15.66
C ALA A 105 3.36 -11.32 14.76
N ARG A 106 2.90 -11.90 13.64
CA ARG A 106 1.99 -11.24 12.72
C ARG A 106 0.62 -11.06 13.38
N ILE A 107 0.00 -9.91 13.19
CA ILE A 107 -1.40 -9.67 13.58
C ILE A 107 -2.30 -10.52 12.68
N SER A 108 -3.34 -11.14 13.26
CA SER A 108 -4.27 -11.94 12.47
C SER A 108 -5.06 -11.09 11.48
N GLN A 109 -5.44 -11.67 10.34
CA GLN A 109 -6.25 -10.96 9.33
C GLN A 109 -7.59 -10.49 9.91
N GLU A 110 -8.21 -11.28 10.79
CA GLU A 110 -9.44 -10.92 11.50
C GLU A 110 -9.25 -9.66 12.36
N GLU A 111 -8.15 -9.60 13.13
CA GLU A 111 -7.86 -8.44 13.98
C GLU A 111 -7.57 -7.19 13.15
N LEU A 112 -6.77 -7.32 12.07
CA LEU A 112 -6.51 -6.21 11.15
C LEU A 112 -7.82 -5.70 10.51
N TYR A 113 -8.68 -6.62 10.07
CA TYR A 113 -9.98 -6.28 9.48
C TYR A 113 -10.89 -5.56 10.48
N ASN A 114 -11.02 -6.07 11.70
CA ASN A 114 -11.84 -5.45 12.74
C ASN A 114 -11.35 -4.05 13.09
N LYS A 115 -10.03 -3.83 13.12
CA LYS A 115 -9.44 -2.50 13.30
C LYS A 115 -9.71 -1.59 12.10
N ALA A 116 -9.59 -2.09 10.88
CA ALA A 116 -9.85 -1.30 9.68
C ALA A 116 -11.34 -0.93 9.55
N ALA A 117 -12.27 -1.82 9.91
CA ALA A 117 -13.71 -1.63 9.73
C ALA A 117 -14.28 -0.40 10.46
N THR A 118 -13.63 0.05 11.54
CA THR A 118 -14.02 1.25 12.31
C THR A 118 -13.23 2.51 11.94
N ARG A 119 -12.28 2.42 11.01
CA ARG A 119 -11.34 3.50 10.66
C ARG A 119 -11.36 3.85 9.17
N VAL A 120 -11.59 2.86 8.31
CA VAL A 120 -11.71 3.03 6.86
C VAL A 120 -13.14 3.41 6.53
N VAL A 121 -13.29 4.34 5.61
CA VAL A 121 -14.58 4.89 5.19
C VAL A 121 -14.72 4.86 3.68
N ASN A 122 -15.96 4.80 3.22
CA ASN A 122 -16.33 5.01 1.83
C ASN A 122 -16.85 6.43 1.64
N PHE A 123 -16.33 7.11 0.63
CA PHE A 123 -16.91 8.33 0.10
C PHE A 123 -17.96 7.95 -0.92
N PHE A 124 -19.20 8.37 -0.69
CA PHE A 124 -20.28 8.26 -1.65
C PHE A 124 -20.76 9.67 -2.00
N CYS A 125 -20.29 10.18 -3.13
CA CYS A 125 -20.57 11.52 -3.61
C CYS A 125 -21.51 11.42 -4.80
N GLN A 126 -22.71 12.01 -4.69
CA GLN A 126 -23.65 12.10 -5.79
C GLN A 126 -23.53 13.47 -6.46
N GLN A 127 -23.18 13.49 -7.74
CA GLN A 127 -23.10 14.69 -8.56
C GLN A 127 -24.07 14.54 -9.75
N GLY A 128 -25.27 15.10 -9.60
CA GLY A 128 -26.38 14.87 -10.53
C GLY A 128 -26.78 13.38 -10.57
N ASN A 129 -26.68 12.76 -11.75
CA ASN A 129 -26.98 11.34 -11.96
C ASN A 129 -25.76 10.42 -11.82
N GLN A 130 -24.57 10.97 -11.61
CA GLN A 130 -23.35 10.19 -11.43
C GLN A 130 -23.03 10.02 -9.95
N ILE A 131 -22.60 8.82 -9.59
CA ILE A 131 -22.02 8.54 -8.27
C ILE A 131 -20.52 8.37 -8.44
N LYS A 132 -19.77 9.10 -7.62
CA LYS A 132 -18.37 8.83 -7.37
C LYS A 132 -18.26 8.07 -6.05
N ALA A 133 -17.74 6.85 -6.12
CA ALA A 133 -17.37 6.07 -4.96
C ALA A 133 -15.84 6.10 -4.82
N ALA A 134 -15.37 6.34 -3.60
CA ALA A 134 -13.96 6.31 -3.25
C ALA A 134 -13.79 5.81 -1.82
N SER A 135 -12.54 5.72 -1.38
CA SER A 135 -12.15 5.28 -0.05
C SER A 135 -11.50 6.43 0.73
N GLY A 136 -11.32 6.24 2.03
CA GLY A 136 -10.61 7.15 2.90
C GLY A 136 -10.42 6.55 4.28
N ILE A 137 -9.73 7.27 5.16
CA ILE A 137 -9.52 6.86 6.54
C ILE A 137 -9.70 7.99 7.53
N ILE A 138 -10.24 7.67 8.70
CA ILE A 138 -10.26 8.58 9.84
C ILE A 138 -8.84 8.66 10.42
N ILE A 139 -8.30 9.88 10.50
CA ILE A 139 -6.91 10.16 10.91
C ILE A 139 -6.80 10.97 12.20
N SER A 140 -7.92 11.28 12.84
CA SER A 140 -7.92 11.95 14.14
C SER A 140 -9.16 11.59 14.97
N PRO A 141 -9.09 11.70 16.31
CA PRO A 141 -10.24 11.43 17.17
C PRO A 141 -11.41 12.40 16.92
N ALA A 142 -11.13 13.58 16.37
CA ALA A 142 -12.14 14.58 16.05
C ALA A 142 -12.83 14.33 14.69
N GLY A 143 -12.54 13.23 13.99
CA GLY A 143 -13.22 12.89 12.73
C GLY A 143 -12.68 13.59 11.48
N HIS A 144 -11.40 13.96 11.47
CA HIS A 144 -10.71 14.28 10.21
C HIS A 144 -10.50 13.00 9.40
N ILE A 145 -10.73 13.08 8.09
CA ILE A 145 -10.66 11.98 7.15
C ILE A 145 -9.65 12.31 6.05
N LEU A 146 -8.69 11.42 5.82
CA LEU A 146 -7.75 11.49 4.71
C LEU A 146 -8.30 10.72 3.51
N THR A 147 -8.19 11.31 2.33
CA THR A 147 -8.41 10.66 1.02
C THR A 147 -7.53 11.34 -0.03
N ASN A 148 -7.72 11.01 -1.30
CA ASN A 148 -7.01 11.67 -2.40
C ASN A 148 -7.64 13.01 -2.78
N ALA A 149 -6.85 13.92 -3.36
CA ALA A 149 -7.35 15.19 -3.87
C ALA A 149 -8.28 15.00 -5.08
N HIS A 150 -8.01 14.02 -5.96
CA HIS A 150 -8.88 13.74 -7.10
C HIS A 150 -10.29 13.27 -6.69
N VAL A 151 -10.45 12.73 -5.48
CA VAL A 151 -11.77 12.38 -4.92
C VAL A 151 -12.58 13.64 -4.60
N ALA A 152 -11.89 14.72 -4.24
CA ALA A 152 -12.47 16.04 -3.99
C ALA A 152 -12.62 16.89 -5.26
N GLU A 153 -12.12 16.45 -6.41
CA GLU A 153 -12.19 17.21 -7.65
C GLU A 153 -13.66 17.40 -8.11
N GLY A 154 -14.01 18.64 -8.41
CA GLY A 154 -15.37 19.04 -8.78
C GLY A 154 -16.31 19.23 -7.58
N TYR A 155 -15.81 19.11 -6.35
CA TYR A 155 -16.54 19.53 -5.16
C TYR A 155 -16.52 21.06 -5.06
N ASP A 156 -17.69 21.68 -5.24
CA ASP A 156 -17.89 23.13 -5.18
C ASP A 156 -18.54 23.60 -3.86
N GLY A 157 -18.76 22.67 -2.92
CA GLY A 157 -19.47 22.92 -1.67
C GLY A 157 -20.99 22.91 -1.77
N ASN A 158 -21.57 22.75 -2.98
CA ASN A 158 -23.02 22.77 -3.20
C ASN A 158 -23.69 21.41 -3.01
N PHE A 159 -22.91 20.34 -2.83
CA PHE A 159 -23.40 19.02 -2.45
C PHE A 159 -22.58 18.47 -1.28
N GLU A 160 -23.15 17.52 -0.53
CA GLU A 160 -22.44 16.84 0.56
C GLU A 160 -22.16 15.40 0.16
N CYS A 161 -20.92 14.95 0.36
CA CYS A 161 -20.59 13.54 0.23
C CYS A 161 -21.05 12.79 1.49
N ALA A 162 -21.80 11.71 1.29
CA ALA A 162 -22.10 10.78 2.37
C ALA A 162 -20.84 9.98 2.67
N ILE A 163 -20.38 10.05 3.92
CA ILE A 163 -19.33 9.20 4.44
C ILE A 163 -19.99 7.95 5.00
N ARG A 164 -19.53 6.78 4.56
CA ARG A 164 -20.04 5.49 4.98
C ARG A 164 -18.94 4.67 5.65
N GLN A 165 -19.32 3.76 6.53
CA GLN A 165 -18.39 2.92 7.29
C GLN A 165 -18.97 1.51 7.46
N GLY A 166 -18.08 0.53 7.67
CA GLY A 166 -18.42 -0.87 7.91
C GLY A 166 -18.49 -1.71 6.64
N SER A 167 -18.88 -2.97 6.79
CA SER A 167 -19.01 -3.91 5.68
C SER A 167 -20.25 -4.78 5.88
N PRO A 168 -21.35 -4.54 5.16
CA PRO A 168 -21.50 -3.54 4.10
C PRO A 168 -21.43 -2.10 4.64
N ALA A 169 -20.98 -1.16 3.81
CA ALA A 169 -20.87 0.25 4.14
C ALA A 169 -22.25 0.85 4.41
N ARG A 170 -22.37 1.57 5.53
CA ARG A 170 -23.58 2.26 5.97
C ARG A 170 -23.27 3.72 6.27
N ASN A 171 -24.23 4.60 6.06
CA ASN A 171 -24.05 6.03 6.29
C ASN A 171 -23.60 6.29 7.74
N LEU A 172 -22.37 6.79 7.87
CA LEU A 172 -21.83 7.32 9.12
C LEU A 172 -22.27 8.78 9.29
N GLY A 173 -22.11 9.58 8.23
CA GLY A 173 -22.42 11.01 8.29
C GLY A 173 -22.05 11.77 7.04
N TYR A 174 -21.84 13.08 7.21
CA TYR A 174 -21.49 13.99 6.12
C TYR A 174 -20.24 14.77 6.48
N ALA A 175 -19.33 14.93 5.52
CA ALA A 175 -18.07 15.63 5.71
C ALA A 175 -17.92 16.79 4.73
N LYS A 176 -17.06 17.74 5.11
CA LYS A 176 -16.63 18.87 4.28
C LYS A 176 -15.13 18.86 4.12
N ILE A 177 -14.64 19.36 2.99
CA ILE A 177 -13.21 19.57 2.77
C ILE A 177 -12.71 20.64 3.75
N VAL A 178 -11.60 20.36 4.42
CA VAL A 178 -10.87 21.32 5.26
C VAL A 178 -9.45 21.59 4.75
N MET A 179 -8.94 20.74 3.85
CA MET A 179 -7.69 20.96 3.13
C MET A 179 -7.77 20.35 1.74
N PHE A 180 -7.42 21.16 0.73
CA PHE A 180 -7.27 20.76 -0.66
C PHE A 180 -6.03 21.47 -1.23
N PRO A 181 -5.01 20.74 -1.74
CA PRO A 181 -3.76 21.36 -2.16
C PRO A 181 -3.92 22.25 -3.39
N GLN A 182 -3.49 23.50 -3.31
CA GLN A 182 -3.48 24.39 -4.47
C GLN A 182 -2.53 23.87 -5.56
N ALA A 183 -1.42 23.24 -5.16
CA ALA A 183 -0.47 22.61 -6.07
C ALA A 183 -1.11 21.49 -6.92
N TYR A 184 -2.09 20.76 -6.38
CA TYR A 184 -2.86 19.77 -7.13
C TYR A 184 -3.71 20.43 -8.22
N ALA A 185 -4.45 21.50 -7.86
CA ALA A 185 -5.32 22.23 -8.80
C ALA A 185 -4.54 22.90 -9.95
N LEU A 186 -3.31 23.34 -9.67
CA LEU A 186 -2.47 24.08 -10.62
C LEU A 186 -1.46 23.19 -11.36
N ALA A 187 -1.44 21.88 -11.08
CA ALA A 187 -0.50 20.95 -11.68
C ALA A 187 -0.60 20.94 -13.21
N ALA A 188 0.55 21.07 -13.89
CA ALA A 188 0.64 21.03 -15.34
C ALA A 188 0.78 19.59 -15.85
N THR A 189 1.23 18.67 -14.99
CA THR A 189 1.45 17.26 -15.32
C THR A 189 0.73 16.32 -14.36
N ARG A 190 0.50 15.08 -14.81
CA ARG A 190 -0.06 14.03 -13.95
C ARG A 190 0.86 13.65 -12.79
N GLN A 191 2.18 13.77 -12.98
CA GLN A 191 3.12 13.49 -11.91
C GLN A 191 2.96 14.53 -10.79
N GLU A 192 2.90 15.82 -11.15
CA GLU A 192 2.65 16.89 -10.19
C GLU A 192 1.30 16.73 -9.48
N GLN A 193 0.26 16.24 -10.18
CA GLN A 193 -1.01 15.88 -9.54
C GLN A 193 -0.81 14.74 -8.53
N ALA A 194 -0.18 13.64 -8.94
CA ALA A 194 0.07 12.49 -8.08
C ALA A 194 0.85 12.87 -6.80
N ASP A 195 1.88 13.71 -6.93
CA ASP A 195 2.73 14.15 -5.83
C ASP A 195 1.98 15.01 -4.79
N ASN A 196 0.80 15.53 -5.16
CA ASN A 196 -0.05 16.38 -4.34
C ASN A 196 -1.46 15.77 -4.15
N ASP A 197 -1.65 14.48 -4.41
CA ASP A 197 -2.97 13.85 -4.45
C ASP A 197 -3.49 13.46 -3.05
N VAL A 198 -3.62 14.47 -2.19
CA VAL A 198 -3.99 14.37 -0.78
C VAL A 198 -5.08 15.38 -0.47
N SER A 199 -6.16 14.98 0.20
CA SER A 199 -7.15 15.90 0.74
C SER A 199 -7.57 15.49 2.14
N ILE A 200 -7.82 16.48 3.00
CA ILE A 200 -8.37 16.25 4.33
C ILE A 200 -9.78 16.81 4.40
N TRP A 201 -10.68 15.96 4.87
CA TRP A 201 -12.07 16.26 5.13
C TRP A 201 -12.33 16.22 6.63
N LYS A 202 -13.43 16.82 7.06
CA LYS A 202 -13.90 16.81 8.45
C LYS A 202 -15.34 16.37 8.48
N LEU A 203 -15.63 15.31 9.23
CA LEU A 203 -17.00 14.93 9.53
C LEU A 203 -17.68 16.08 10.29
N THR A 204 -18.86 16.49 9.83
CA THR A 204 -19.59 17.64 10.39
C THR A 204 -20.84 17.24 11.15
N ARG A 205 -21.45 16.10 10.81
CA ARG A 205 -22.63 15.55 11.48
C ARG A 205 -22.79 14.06 11.18
N LEU A 206 -23.43 13.33 12.09
CA LEU A 206 -23.84 11.95 11.84
C LEU A 206 -25.09 11.89 10.96
N ALA A 207 -25.25 10.79 10.23
CA ALA A 207 -26.38 10.61 9.31
C ALA A 207 -27.73 10.48 10.04
N ASN A 208 -27.70 10.04 11.30
CA ASN A 208 -28.88 9.95 12.16
C ASN A 208 -29.23 11.27 12.88
N GLY A 209 -28.44 12.33 12.70
CA GLY A 209 -28.65 13.63 13.33
C GLY A 209 -28.04 13.77 14.74
N ASP A 210 -27.46 12.71 15.29
CA ASP A 210 -26.80 12.76 16.59
C ASP A 210 -25.52 13.62 16.54
N PRO A 211 -25.10 14.18 17.70
CA PRO A 211 -23.80 14.82 17.82
C PRO A 211 -22.67 13.85 17.45
N LEU A 212 -21.57 14.39 16.89
CA LEU A 212 -20.38 13.60 16.66
C LEU A 212 -19.85 13.01 17.98
N PRO A 213 -19.40 11.75 18.02
CA PRO A 213 -18.72 11.18 19.17
C PRO A 213 -17.54 12.05 19.61
N LYS A 214 -17.30 12.13 20.93
CA LYS A 214 -16.15 12.88 21.48
C LYS A 214 -14.81 12.39 20.94
N THR A 215 -14.73 11.09 20.64
CA THR A 215 -13.56 10.41 20.10
C THR A 215 -14.02 9.36 19.09
N MET A 216 -13.38 9.33 17.92
CA MET A 216 -13.54 8.27 16.93
C MET A 216 -12.32 7.36 16.93
N ASP A 217 -12.49 6.12 16.48
CA ASP A 217 -11.37 5.28 16.10
C ASP A 217 -10.67 5.89 14.87
N TYR A 218 -9.34 5.92 14.91
CA TYR A 218 -8.54 6.52 13.84
C TYR A 218 -7.22 5.76 13.64
N TYR A 219 -6.59 6.02 12.51
CA TYR A 219 -5.18 5.69 12.26
C TYR A 219 -4.31 6.91 12.54
N SER A 220 -3.26 6.74 13.34
CA SER A 220 -2.18 7.71 13.41
C SER A 220 -1.27 7.56 12.19
N ILE A 221 -0.84 8.68 11.62
CA ILE A 221 0.12 8.70 10.51
C ILE A 221 1.46 9.14 11.09
N ASP A 222 2.44 8.25 11.02
CA ASP A 222 3.82 8.54 11.41
C ASP A 222 4.62 8.91 10.16
N PRO A 223 5.01 10.19 9.96
CA PRO A 223 5.77 10.61 8.78
C PRO A 223 7.17 9.98 8.69
N THR A 224 7.65 9.34 9.76
CA THR A 224 8.95 8.66 9.81
C THR A 224 8.87 7.19 9.41
N TYR A 225 7.65 6.65 9.25
CA TYR A 225 7.47 5.30 8.75
C TYR A 225 8.04 5.17 7.34
N TYR A 226 8.87 4.14 7.15
CA TYR A 226 9.54 3.84 5.89
C TYR A 226 9.36 2.34 5.59
N PRO A 227 8.76 1.97 4.44
CA PRO A 227 8.57 0.56 4.13
C PRO A 227 9.90 -0.11 3.78
N GLN A 228 9.87 -1.43 3.61
CA GLN A 228 11.00 -2.22 3.12
C GLN A 228 10.59 -3.01 1.87
N ILE A 229 11.52 -3.21 0.93
CA ILE A 229 11.29 -4.13 -0.19
C ILE A 229 10.97 -5.52 0.37
N ASN A 230 9.98 -6.19 -0.23
CA ASN A 230 9.42 -7.47 0.20
C ASN A 230 8.65 -7.43 1.53
N GLN A 231 8.41 -6.26 2.12
CA GLN A 231 7.56 -6.15 3.30
C GLN A 231 6.11 -6.52 2.96
N PRO A 232 5.48 -7.44 3.73
CA PRO A 232 4.07 -7.73 3.58
C PRO A 232 3.24 -6.61 4.22
N LEU A 233 2.27 -6.10 3.47
CA LEU A 233 1.29 -5.12 3.93
C LEU A 233 -0.13 -5.64 3.67
N SER A 234 -1.13 -5.05 4.31
CA SER A 234 -2.54 -5.29 4.03
C SER A 234 -3.18 -4.05 3.43
N THR A 235 -4.00 -4.26 2.40
CA THR A 235 -4.81 -3.23 1.74
C THR A 235 -6.20 -3.20 2.33
N PHE A 236 -6.78 -2.00 2.48
CA PHE A 236 -8.19 -1.82 2.86
C PHE A 236 -8.81 -0.71 2.01
N SER A 237 -9.91 -1.03 1.32
CA SER A 237 -10.58 -0.08 0.42
C SER A 237 -12.01 -0.52 0.08
N TYR A 238 -12.74 0.35 -0.63
CA TYR A 238 -14.08 0.11 -1.16
C TYR A 238 -14.08 0.18 -2.69
N PRO A 239 -13.53 -0.83 -3.39
CA PRO A 239 -13.56 -0.88 -4.84
C PRO A 239 -15.00 -0.96 -5.36
N SER A 240 -15.28 -0.27 -6.47
CA SER A 240 -16.61 -0.16 -7.06
C SER A 240 -16.66 -0.36 -8.57
N GLU A 241 -15.52 -0.55 -9.25
CA GLU A 241 -15.40 -0.66 -10.72
C GLU A 241 -16.36 -1.70 -11.31
N LEU A 242 -16.47 -2.86 -10.67
CA LEU A 242 -17.25 -4.01 -11.17
C LEU A 242 -18.67 -4.07 -10.58
N LEU A 243 -19.11 -3.04 -9.86
CA LEU A 243 -20.38 -3.07 -9.12
C LEU A 243 -21.42 -2.15 -9.78
N GLY A 244 -22.63 -2.66 -9.95
CA GLY A 244 -23.78 -1.84 -10.35
C GLY A 244 -24.21 -0.87 -9.23
N TYR A 245 -24.92 0.19 -9.63
CA TYR A 245 -25.44 1.24 -8.75
C TYR A 245 -26.10 0.71 -7.46
N GLU A 246 -27.04 -0.24 -7.59
CA GLU A 246 -27.77 -0.78 -6.43
C GLU A 246 -26.83 -1.48 -5.44
N THR A 247 -25.80 -2.16 -5.93
CA THR A 247 -24.80 -2.82 -5.10
C THR A 247 -23.94 -1.79 -4.36
N ILE A 248 -23.49 -0.74 -5.05
CA ILE A 248 -22.74 0.36 -4.43
C ILE A 248 -23.58 1.05 -3.34
N LEU A 249 -24.89 1.20 -3.58
CA LEU A 249 -25.81 1.83 -2.64
C LEU A 249 -26.12 0.97 -1.41
N ARG A 250 -26.37 -0.34 -1.60
CA ARG A 250 -26.96 -1.21 -0.55
C ARG A 250 -25.98 -2.19 0.07
N SER A 251 -24.93 -2.57 -0.65
CA SER A 251 -24.13 -3.76 -0.32
C SER A 251 -22.64 -3.61 -0.67
N LEU A 252 -22.12 -2.38 -0.68
CA LEU A 252 -20.70 -2.13 -0.89
C LEU A 252 -19.91 -2.62 0.32
N ASN A 253 -19.10 -3.66 0.17
CA ASN A 253 -18.31 -4.23 1.25
C ASN A 253 -16.88 -3.67 1.24
N MET A 254 -16.27 -3.58 2.43
CA MET A 254 -14.86 -3.25 2.52
C MET A 254 -14.06 -4.45 2.02
N PHE A 255 -13.24 -4.22 1.00
CA PHE A 255 -12.34 -5.22 0.47
C PHE A 255 -11.00 -5.13 1.19
N PHE A 256 -10.43 -6.29 1.51
CA PHE A 256 -9.09 -6.39 2.06
C PHE A 256 -8.29 -7.48 1.33
N ALA A 257 -7.01 -7.23 1.13
CA ALA A 257 -6.08 -8.20 0.55
C ALA A 257 -4.66 -7.93 1.02
N GLU A 258 -3.83 -8.95 1.03
CA GLU A 258 -2.39 -8.80 1.27
C GLU A 258 -1.67 -8.29 0.02
N THR A 259 -0.60 -7.54 0.24
CA THR A 259 0.30 -7.01 -0.79
C THR A 259 1.73 -7.12 -0.34
N ILE A 260 2.66 -7.00 -1.27
CA ILE A 260 4.08 -6.91 -0.99
C ILE A 260 4.61 -5.63 -1.62
N VAL A 261 5.47 -4.93 -0.88
CA VAL A 261 6.21 -3.76 -1.39
C VAL A 261 7.23 -4.25 -2.41
N ASN A 262 7.02 -3.85 -3.67
CA ASN A 262 7.91 -4.21 -4.76
C ASN A 262 9.06 -3.22 -4.89
N ASP A 263 8.74 -1.94 -4.75
CA ASP A 263 9.68 -0.83 -4.85
C ASP A 263 9.09 0.39 -4.12
N PHE A 264 9.95 1.34 -3.75
CA PHE A 264 9.51 2.55 -3.09
C PHE A 264 10.61 3.62 -3.08
N ASP A 265 10.18 4.87 -2.93
CA ASP A 265 11.06 5.98 -2.62
C ASP A 265 10.53 6.76 -1.40
N ARG A 266 10.97 8.00 -1.25
CA ARG A 266 10.54 8.87 -0.15
C ARG A 266 9.04 9.18 -0.21
N ASP A 267 8.47 9.32 -1.40
CA ASP A 267 7.12 9.82 -1.60
C ASP A 267 6.12 8.73 -2.03
N LEU A 268 6.61 7.66 -2.67
CA LEU A 268 5.78 6.65 -3.33
C LEU A 268 6.13 5.23 -2.90
N ILE A 269 5.10 4.38 -2.88
CA ILE A 269 5.18 2.93 -2.70
C ILE A 269 4.56 2.26 -3.91
N LEU A 270 5.31 1.37 -4.54
CA LEU A 270 4.82 0.46 -5.55
C LEU A 270 4.60 -0.92 -4.92
N SER A 271 3.36 -1.40 -4.92
CA SER A 271 3.04 -2.70 -4.35
C SER A 271 2.29 -3.61 -5.32
N SER A 272 2.41 -4.91 -5.11
CA SER A 272 1.74 -5.95 -5.90
C SER A 272 0.33 -6.20 -5.40
N THR A 273 -0.72 -5.96 -6.21
CA THR A 273 -2.07 -6.46 -5.86
C THR A 273 -2.97 -6.64 -7.06
N GLY A 274 -3.77 -7.70 -7.03
CA GLY A 274 -4.83 -7.93 -8.01
C GLY A 274 -6.11 -7.14 -7.69
N LEU A 275 -7.09 -7.81 -7.08
CA LEU A 275 -8.47 -7.30 -6.95
C LEU A 275 -8.63 -6.00 -6.16
N SER A 276 -7.68 -5.58 -5.32
CA SER A 276 -7.71 -4.25 -4.69
C SER A 276 -7.37 -3.11 -5.68
N SER A 277 -6.84 -3.42 -6.87
CA SER A 277 -6.44 -2.47 -7.91
C SER A 277 -7.59 -2.08 -8.86
N GLN A 278 -8.71 -1.66 -8.27
CA GLN A 278 -9.92 -1.26 -8.98
C GLN A 278 -10.26 0.22 -8.75
N VAL A 279 -11.06 0.80 -9.66
CA VAL A 279 -11.72 2.09 -9.41
C VAL A 279 -12.51 2.01 -8.09
N GLY A 280 -12.44 3.07 -7.29
CA GLY A 280 -13.02 3.13 -5.93
C GLY A 280 -12.00 2.85 -4.82
N SER A 281 -10.86 2.25 -5.14
CA SER A 281 -9.79 2.02 -4.17
C SER A 281 -8.97 3.27 -3.82
N SER A 282 -9.06 4.33 -4.62
CA SER A 282 -8.47 5.64 -4.32
C SER A 282 -8.88 6.12 -2.93
N GLY A 283 -7.88 6.47 -2.11
CA GLY A 283 -8.03 6.86 -0.72
C GLY A 283 -8.04 5.68 0.25
N GLY A 284 -7.98 4.46 -0.27
CA GLY A 284 -7.74 3.25 0.51
C GLY A 284 -6.32 3.24 1.06
N ILE A 285 -6.01 2.29 1.93
CA ILE A 285 -4.76 2.32 2.68
C ILE A 285 -3.98 1.03 2.60
N LEU A 286 -2.67 1.17 2.80
CA LEU A 286 -1.75 0.11 3.16
C LEU A 286 -1.53 0.15 4.68
N VAL A 287 -1.50 -1.02 5.32
CA VAL A 287 -1.27 -1.19 6.76
C VAL A 287 -0.17 -2.23 6.98
N ASP A 288 0.74 -1.94 7.90
CA ASP A 288 1.74 -2.92 8.35
C ASP A 288 1.08 -4.06 9.14
N VAL A 289 1.35 -5.31 8.73
CA VAL A 289 0.69 -6.50 9.28
C VAL A 289 1.23 -6.97 10.64
N TYR A 290 2.30 -6.34 11.14
CA TYR A 290 2.91 -6.58 12.44
C TYR A 290 2.58 -5.47 13.44
N THR A 291 2.43 -4.23 12.98
CA THR A 291 2.23 -3.07 13.87
C THR A 291 0.84 -2.45 13.76
N ASN A 292 0.05 -2.78 12.72
CA ASN A 292 -1.20 -2.11 12.37
C ASN A 292 -1.04 -0.60 12.13
N GLN A 293 0.16 -0.15 11.76
CA GLN A 293 0.41 1.25 11.43
C GLN A 293 0.04 1.54 9.97
N PHE A 294 -0.44 2.76 9.72
CA PHE A 294 -0.65 3.27 8.38
C PHE A 294 0.69 3.30 7.63
N ALA A 295 0.75 2.63 6.49
CA ALA A 295 1.93 2.50 5.66
C ALA A 295 1.85 3.30 4.36
N GLY A 296 0.65 3.63 3.87
CA GLY A 296 0.49 4.43 2.66
C GLY A 296 -0.96 4.65 2.22
N LEU A 297 -1.17 5.66 1.38
CA LEU A 297 -2.46 6.06 0.82
C LEU A 297 -2.53 5.67 -0.66
N ILE A 298 -3.38 4.72 -1.02
CA ILE A 298 -3.57 4.26 -2.41
C ILE A 298 -4.14 5.41 -3.23
N PHE A 299 -3.51 5.76 -4.35
CA PHE A 299 -3.99 6.85 -5.23
C PHE A 299 -4.12 6.44 -6.70
N ALA A 300 -3.37 5.43 -7.15
CA ALA A 300 -3.43 4.98 -8.53
C ALA A 300 -3.15 3.48 -8.67
N VAL A 301 -3.50 2.96 -9.85
CA VAL A 301 -3.26 1.57 -10.26
C VAL A 301 -2.58 1.55 -11.64
N SER A 302 -1.75 0.55 -11.92
CA SER A 302 -1.18 0.41 -13.27
C SER A 302 -2.27 0.10 -14.29
N LYS A 303 -2.00 0.44 -15.55
CA LYS A 303 -2.85 0.08 -16.67
C LYS A 303 -2.51 -1.33 -17.12
N ASP A 304 -3.29 -2.30 -16.65
CA ASP A 304 -3.32 -3.66 -17.17
C ASP A 304 -4.78 -4.08 -17.37
N GLU A 305 -5.04 -4.78 -18.49
CA GLU A 305 -6.38 -5.28 -18.83
C GLU A 305 -6.88 -6.28 -17.78
N GLU A 306 -5.98 -7.13 -17.28
CA GLU A 306 -6.28 -8.05 -16.17
C GLU A 306 -6.05 -7.35 -14.83
N ILE A 307 -7.12 -7.19 -14.04
CA ILE A 307 -7.07 -6.60 -12.69
C ILE A 307 -6.02 -7.32 -11.82
N SER A 308 -5.87 -8.64 -11.97
CA SER A 308 -4.90 -9.46 -11.23
C SER A 308 -3.43 -9.09 -11.47
N LYS A 309 -3.12 -8.44 -12.59
CA LYS A 309 -1.76 -8.03 -12.98
C LYS A 309 -1.43 -6.58 -12.63
N ARG A 310 -2.44 -5.80 -12.24
CA ARG A 310 -2.26 -4.39 -11.89
C ARG A 310 -1.34 -4.24 -10.68
N LYS A 311 -0.66 -3.10 -10.59
CA LYS A 311 0.13 -2.70 -9.41
C LYS A 311 -0.55 -1.53 -8.72
N LEU A 312 -0.41 -1.43 -7.40
CA LEU A 312 -0.86 -0.26 -6.65
C LEU A 312 0.26 0.76 -6.53
N PHE A 313 -0.12 2.03 -6.66
CA PHE A 313 0.71 3.17 -6.31
C PHE A 313 0.09 3.84 -5.08
N SER A 314 0.90 4.02 -4.05
CA SER A 314 0.48 4.66 -2.81
C SER A 314 1.43 5.79 -2.40
N LEU A 315 0.90 6.84 -1.81
CA LEU A 315 1.70 7.90 -1.20
C LEU A 315 2.19 7.45 0.17
N THR A 316 3.45 7.73 0.49
CA THR A 316 4.03 7.44 1.80
C THR A 316 3.46 8.35 2.90
N PRO A 317 3.58 7.98 4.19
CA PRO A 317 3.24 8.85 5.31
C PRO A 317 4.01 10.18 5.27
N PHE A 318 5.28 10.13 4.82
CA PHE A 318 6.10 11.31 4.59
C PHE A 318 5.47 12.24 3.55
N SER A 319 5.06 11.72 2.38
CA SER A 319 4.45 12.50 1.31
C SER A 319 3.16 13.17 1.77
N VAL A 320 2.29 12.43 2.48
CA VAL A 320 1.06 12.98 3.05
C VAL A 320 1.36 14.16 3.98
N ASN A 321 2.30 14.01 4.90
CA ASN A 321 2.70 15.10 5.80
C ASN A 321 3.31 16.29 5.03
N ARG A 322 4.16 16.03 4.04
CA ARG A 322 4.80 17.07 3.21
C ARG A 322 3.76 17.91 2.47
N VAL A 323 2.75 17.28 1.87
CA VAL A 323 1.68 18.00 1.15
C VAL A 323 0.88 18.87 2.12
N VAL A 324 0.50 18.34 3.28
CA VAL A 324 -0.22 19.10 4.32
C VAL A 324 0.62 20.29 4.82
N GLN A 325 1.91 20.08 5.05
CA GLN A 325 2.82 21.12 5.49
C GLN A 325 3.04 22.20 4.43
N THR A 326 3.11 21.82 3.16
CA THR A 326 3.26 22.75 2.05
C THR A 326 2.01 23.63 1.90
N GLU A 327 0.82 23.04 2.02
CA GLU A 327 -0.44 23.76 1.86
C GLU A 327 -0.78 24.64 3.08
N THR A 328 -0.53 24.14 4.29
CA THR A 328 -1.03 24.79 5.52
C THR A 328 0.04 25.52 6.33
N GLY A 329 1.32 25.25 6.06
CA GLY A 329 2.45 25.68 6.89
C GLY A 329 2.63 24.88 8.19
N PHE A 330 1.79 23.87 8.46
CA PHE A 330 1.84 23.05 9.68
C PHE A 330 2.09 21.58 9.33
N SER A 331 2.86 20.87 10.15
CA SER A 331 2.90 19.41 10.07
C SER A 331 1.50 18.82 10.33
N LEU A 332 1.27 17.59 9.85
CA LEU A 332 -0.04 16.94 9.92
C LEU A 332 -0.59 16.87 11.34
N ASP A 333 0.24 16.50 12.32
CA ASP A 333 -0.15 16.42 13.73
C ASP A 333 -0.61 17.79 14.28
N ILE A 334 0.12 18.86 13.95
CA ILE A 334 -0.25 20.22 14.36
C ILE A 334 -1.54 20.65 13.67
N PHE A 335 -1.69 20.38 12.37
CA PHE A 335 -2.91 20.70 11.62
C PHE A 335 -4.15 20.02 12.23
N LEU A 336 -4.05 18.74 12.58
CA LEU A 336 -5.16 17.97 13.14
C LEU A 336 -5.54 18.36 14.58
N SER A 337 -4.66 19.08 15.29
CA SER A 337 -4.88 19.53 16.66
C SER A 337 -5.64 20.86 16.78
N LYS A 338 -5.83 21.57 15.66
CA LYS A 338 -6.54 22.86 15.60
C LYS A 338 -8.05 22.68 15.45
#